data_AF-A0AAD7AMD8-F1
#
_entry.id   AF-A0AAD7AMD8-F1
#
_cell.length_a   1.000
_cell.length_b   1.000
_cell.length_c   1.000
_cell.angle_alpha   90.00
_cell.angle_beta   90.00
_cell.angle_gamma   90.00
#
_symmetry.space_group_name_H-M   'P 1'
#
loop_
_entity.id
_entity.type
_entity.pdbx_description
1 polymer ?
#
loop_
_entity_poly.entity_id
_entity_poly.type
_entity_poly.pdbx_seq_one_letter_code
_entity_poly.pdbx_strand_id
1 'polypeptide(L)'
;MADRSSRATFSEPGIDSLATGGLASSLTPEVQQRLNILTRVADILGIDDLTSSSYASAITRLSAREQDAQHSLNRLTLVERELQSHLATLAHEERLIESWTERLDTEHAQNESTSTIQSRRETMLKKAKEYRTLLDTIVIDAPTVIFADLTAQQTANEQKMQSIKTKRAQIKAFKGLPPNLALARQQLKAARASQMELIRIRERLLGEMAESVV
;
A
#
# COMPACT_ATOMS: atom_id res chain seq x y z
N MET A 1 21.58 2.01 -43.40
CA MET A 1 21.00 0.65 -43.37
C MET A 1 19.54 0.83 -43.02
N ALA A 2 18.70 1.08 -44.03
CA ALA A 2 17.86 0.08 -44.72
C ALA A 2 16.77 -0.42 -43.74
N ASP A 3 15.50 -0.10 -43.92
CA ASP A 3 14.74 -0.49 -45.10
C ASP A 3 13.53 0.41 -45.42
N ARG A 4 13.25 0.56 -46.72
CA ARG A 4 12.08 1.21 -47.33
C ARG A 4 11.33 0.10 -48.09
N SER A 5 10.09 -0.22 -47.73
CA SER A 5 9.09 -0.94 -48.54
C SER A 5 7.87 -1.21 -47.68
N SER A 6 6.62 -1.18 -48.12
CA SER A 6 6.06 -0.95 -49.44
C SER A 6 4.60 -0.52 -49.27
N ARG A 7 4.19 0.35 -50.19
CA ARG A 7 2.88 0.94 -50.37
C ARG A 7 1.95 -0.09 -51.00
N ALA A 8 0.85 -0.43 -50.34
CA ALA A 8 -0.30 -1.11 -50.96
C ALA A 8 -1.49 -0.15 -50.94
N THR A 9 -1.72 0.50 -52.07
CA THR A 9 -2.95 1.24 -52.38
C THR A 9 -4.05 0.22 -52.65
N PHE A 10 -4.96 0.04 -51.70
CA PHE A 10 -6.18 -0.76 -51.90
C PHE A 10 -7.31 0.17 -52.31
N SER A 11 -7.85 -0.09 -53.50
CA SER A 11 -8.98 0.61 -54.12
C SER A 11 -10.26 0.32 -53.34
N GLU A 12 -11.01 1.36 -53.02
CA GLU A 12 -12.39 1.30 -52.55
C GLU A 12 -13.28 0.49 -53.51
N PRO A 13 -14.29 -0.19 -52.98
CA PRO A 13 -15.62 -0.16 -53.56
C PRO A 13 -16.50 0.79 -52.73
N GLY A 14 -17.05 1.79 -53.43
CA GLY A 14 -18.04 2.69 -52.89
C GLY A 14 -19.21 1.92 -52.28
N ILE A 15 -19.48 2.22 -51.01
CA ILE A 15 -20.77 1.95 -50.40
C ILE A 15 -21.48 3.29 -50.34
N ASP A 16 -22.52 3.37 -51.15
CA ASP A 16 -23.45 4.47 -51.23
C ASP A 16 -23.91 4.94 -49.85
N SER A 17 -23.62 6.21 -49.57
CA SER A 17 -24.57 7.23 -49.12
C SER A 17 -25.94 6.71 -48.66
N LEU A 18 -25.99 6.02 -47.52
CA LEU A 18 -27.22 5.77 -46.77
C LEU A 18 -27.40 6.88 -45.73
N ALA A 19 -28.10 7.92 -46.17
CA ALA A 19 -29.00 8.77 -45.38
C ALA A 19 -28.88 8.69 -43.84
N THR A 20 -27.98 9.47 -43.23
CA THR A 20 -28.02 9.83 -41.80
C THR A 20 -28.28 11.32 -41.56
N GLY A 21 -28.62 12.08 -42.61
CA GLY A 21 -28.82 13.53 -42.57
C GLY A 21 -30.11 14.03 -41.88
N GLY A 22 -30.95 13.16 -41.32
CA GLY A 22 -32.28 13.55 -40.79
C GLY A 22 -32.45 13.50 -39.27
N LEU A 23 -31.51 12.92 -38.51
CA LEU A 23 -31.68 12.71 -37.05
C LEU A 23 -30.66 13.47 -36.19
N ALA A 24 -29.65 14.11 -36.79
CA ALA A 24 -28.62 14.84 -36.06
C ALA A 24 -29.09 16.22 -35.54
N SER A 25 -30.22 16.75 -36.02
CA SER A 25 -30.69 18.10 -35.68
C SER A 25 -31.68 18.16 -34.50
N SER A 26 -31.97 17.04 -33.82
CA SER A 26 -32.87 17.02 -32.65
C SER A 26 -32.20 16.55 -31.35
N LEU A 27 -30.88 16.37 -31.32
CA LEU A 27 -30.17 16.00 -30.10
C LEU A 27 -29.94 17.23 -29.24
N THR A 28 -30.25 17.11 -27.95
CA THR A 28 -29.98 18.16 -26.97
C THR A 28 -28.46 18.41 -26.91
N PRO A 29 -28.01 19.67 -26.72
CA PRO A 29 -26.59 20.03 -26.76
C PRO A 29 -25.75 19.23 -25.75
N GLU A 30 -26.36 18.83 -24.63
CA GLU A 30 -25.74 17.96 -23.64
C GLU A 30 -25.38 16.57 -24.17
N VAL A 31 -26.26 15.97 -24.99
CA VAL A 31 -26.03 14.65 -25.57
C VAL A 31 -24.92 14.72 -26.62
N GLN A 32 -24.90 15.80 -27.42
CA GLN A 32 -23.80 16.07 -28.37
C GLN A 32 -22.45 16.17 -27.65
N GLN A 33 -22.41 16.89 -26.52
CA GLN A 33 -21.19 17.03 -25.72
C GLN A 33 -20.72 15.69 -25.15
N ARG A 34 -21.63 14.89 -24.60
CA ARG A 34 -21.31 13.54 -24.07
C ARG A 34 -20.83 12.60 -25.17
N LEU A 35 -21.44 12.65 -26.35
CA LEU A 35 -21.04 11.85 -27.50
C LEU A 35 -19.63 12.24 -27.97
N ASN A 36 -19.33 13.54 -28.09
CA ASN A 36 -17.99 14.01 -28.43
C ASN A 36 -16.92 13.56 -27.41
N ILE A 37 -17.26 13.55 -26.12
CA ILE A 37 -16.35 13.03 -25.07
C ILE A 37 -16.13 11.53 -25.27
N LEU A 38 -17.19 10.76 -25.53
CA LEU A 38 -17.09 9.32 -25.76
C LEU A 38 -16.28 8.99 -27.02
N THR A 39 -16.47 9.70 -28.12
CA THR A 39 -15.67 9.54 -29.34
C THR A 39 -14.20 9.81 -29.05
N ARG A 40 -13.89 10.91 -28.36
CA ARG A 40 -12.51 11.22 -27.99
C ARG A 40 -11.89 10.17 -27.06
N VAL A 41 -12.66 9.63 -26.12
CA VAL A 41 -12.20 8.55 -25.24
C VAL A 41 -11.97 7.26 -26.05
N ALA A 42 -12.84 6.93 -27.01
CA ALA A 42 -12.65 5.79 -27.91
C ALA A 42 -11.38 5.95 -28.77
N ASP A 43 -11.13 7.16 -29.31
CA ASP A 43 -9.92 7.47 -30.07
C ASP A 43 -8.66 7.32 -29.21
N ILE A 44 -8.66 7.84 -27.98
CA ILE A 44 -7.54 7.72 -27.04
C ILE A 44 -7.30 6.26 -26.65
N LEU A 45 -8.37 5.49 -26.46
CA LEU A 45 -8.29 4.07 -26.14
C LEU A 45 -7.98 3.21 -27.37
N GLY A 46 -7.96 3.77 -28.59
CA GLY A 46 -7.77 3.05 -29.85
C GLY A 46 -8.82 1.96 -30.05
N ILE A 47 -10.09 2.29 -29.81
CA ILE A 47 -11.23 1.39 -29.97
C ILE A 47 -11.82 1.64 -31.36
N ASP A 48 -11.44 0.80 -32.33
CA ASP A 48 -11.91 0.93 -33.72
C ASP A 48 -13.36 0.44 -33.88
N ASP A 49 -13.80 -0.50 -33.03
CA ASP A 49 -15.15 -1.08 -33.05
C ASP A 49 -15.91 -0.80 -31.74
N LEU A 50 -17.14 -0.27 -31.83
CA LEU A 50 -18.04 -0.05 -30.68
C LEU A 50 -18.66 -1.35 -30.11
N THR A 51 -18.04 -2.51 -30.33
CA THR A 51 -18.51 -3.78 -29.77
C THR A 51 -18.21 -3.85 -28.28
N SER A 52 -19.13 -4.46 -27.51
CA SER A 52 -18.95 -4.63 -26.06
C SER A 52 -17.65 -5.36 -25.71
N SER A 53 -17.20 -6.31 -26.55
CA SER A 53 -15.92 -7.01 -26.41
C SER A 53 -14.71 -6.08 -26.57
N SER A 54 -14.74 -5.15 -27.52
CA SER A 54 -13.66 -4.18 -27.73
C SER A 54 -13.51 -3.26 -26.51
N TYR A 55 -14.63 -2.74 -25.99
CA TYR A 55 -14.62 -1.96 -24.74
C TYR A 55 -14.10 -2.74 -23.54
N ALA A 56 -14.59 -3.97 -23.33
CA ALA A 56 -14.12 -4.81 -22.22
C ALA A 56 -12.62 -5.08 -22.34
N SER A 57 -12.12 -5.36 -23.56
CA SER A 57 -10.70 -5.57 -23.81
C SER A 57 -9.86 -4.30 -23.55
N ALA A 58 -10.34 -3.13 -23.97
CA ALA A 58 -9.66 -1.86 -23.75
C ALA A 58 -9.60 -1.51 -22.25
N ILE A 59 -10.67 -1.78 -21.50
CA ILE A 59 -10.70 -1.62 -20.04
C ILE A 59 -9.68 -2.55 -19.39
N THR A 60 -9.66 -3.85 -19.74
CA THR A 60 -8.68 -4.79 -19.16
C THR A 60 -7.24 -4.42 -19.50
N ARG A 61 -6.98 -3.91 -20.71
CA ARG A 61 -5.66 -3.42 -21.13
C ARG A 61 -5.25 -2.17 -20.36
N LEU A 62 -6.18 -1.23 -20.15
CA LEU A 62 -5.92 -0.02 -19.39
C LEU A 62 -5.64 -0.37 -17.92
N SER A 63 -6.43 -1.25 -17.32
CA SER A 63 -6.19 -1.70 -15.93
C SER A 63 -4.86 -2.45 -15.79
N ALA A 64 -4.49 -3.28 -16.77
CA ALA A 64 -3.19 -3.95 -16.76
C ALA A 64 -2.04 -2.94 -16.84
N ARG A 65 -2.13 -1.94 -17.73
CA ARG A 65 -1.13 -0.86 -17.83
C ARG A 65 -1.06 -0.02 -16.56
N GLU A 66 -2.19 0.24 -15.92
CA GLU A 66 -2.23 0.95 -14.64
C GLU A 66 -1.51 0.14 -13.54
N GLN A 67 -1.79 -1.16 -13.44
CA GLN A 67 -1.11 -2.04 -12.50
C GLN A 67 0.40 -2.13 -12.78
N ASP A 68 0.81 -2.28 -14.04
CA ASP A 68 2.22 -2.28 -14.43
C ASP A 68 2.90 -0.96 -14.06
N ALA A 69 2.22 0.18 -14.31
CA ALA A 69 2.72 1.49 -13.92
C ALA A 69 2.84 1.61 -12.40
N GLN A 70 1.86 1.15 -11.63
CA GLN A 70 1.91 1.12 -10.15
C GLN A 70 3.05 0.24 -9.64
N HIS A 71 3.25 -0.95 -10.22
CA HIS A 71 4.37 -1.82 -9.87
C HIS A 71 5.72 -1.17 -10.19
N SER A 72 5.84 -0.54 -11.37
CA SER A 72 7.06 0.17 -11.76
C SER A 72 7.36 1.35 -10.84
N LEU A 73 6.34 2.10 -10.43
CA LEU A 73 6.46 3.21 -9.48
C LEU A 73 6.91 2.70 -8.12
N ASN A 74 6.28 1.65 -7.59
CA ASN A 74 6.67 1.05 -6.33
C ASN A 74 8.13 0.58 -6.36
N ARG A 75 8.56 -0.07 -7.45
CA ARG A 75 9.97 -0.49 -7.64
C ARG A 75 10.92 0.71 -7.66
N LEU A 76 10.57 1.79 -8.35
CA LEU A 76 11.39 3.00 -8.39
C LEU A 76 11.50 3.65 -7.01
N THR A 77 10.41 3.73 -6.23
CA THR A 77 10.47 4.27 -4.87
C THR A 77 11.32 3.42 -3.93
N LEU A 78 11.38 2.11 -4.14
CA LEU A 78 12.26 1.22 -3.37
C LEU A 78 13.73 1.51 -3.71
N VAL A 79 14.06 1.50 -5.00
CA VAL A 79 15.43 1.80 -5.47
C VAL A 79 15.88 3.19 -5.02
N GLU A 80 14.99 4.17 -5.05
CA GLU A 80 15.27 5.52 -4.56
C GLU A 80 15.66 5.52 -3.07
N ARG A 81 14.89 4.81 -2.22
CA ARG A 81 15.22 4.70 -0.79
C ARG A 81 16.54 3.99 -0.55
N GLU A 82 16.83 2.93 -1.31
CA GLU A 82 18.11 2.22 -1.23
C GLU A 82 19.28 3.14 -1.61
N LEU A 83 19.15 3.89 -2.70
CA LEU A 83 20.16 4.88 -3.13
C LEU A 83 20.34 5.99 -2.10
N GLN A 84 19.26 6.51 -1.51
CA GLN A 84 19.34 7.51 -0.43
C GLN A 84 20.08 6.95 0.79
N SER A 85 19.81 5.69 1.16
CA SER A 85 20.53 5.02 2.26
C SER A 85 22.01 4.88 1.93
N HIS A 86 22.36 4.42 0.73
CA HIS A 86 23.76 4.29 0.32
C HIS A 86 24.48 5.64 0.27
N LEU A 87 23.82 6.69 -0.21
CA LEU A 87 24.37 8.05 -0.21
C LEU A 87 24.65 8.51 1.23
N ALA A 88 23.71 8.28 2.16
CA ALA A 88 23.92 8.63 3.56
C ALA A 88 25.11 7.87 4.18
N THR A 89 25.29 6.58 3.85
CA THR A 89 26.45 5.80 4.27
C THR A 89 27.75 6.35 3.69
N LEU A 90 27.80 6.62 2.38
CA LEU A 90 28.98 7.18 1.72
C LEU A 90 29.36 8.55 2.26
N ALA A 91 28.37 9.43 2.50
CA ALA A 91 28.61 10.74 3.11
C ALA A 91 29.14 10.62 4.55
N HIS A 92 28.76 9.59 5.29
CA HIS A 92 29.34 9.32 6.61
C HIS A 92 30.78 8.81 6.51
N GLU A 93 31.05 7.89 5.59
CA GLU A 93 32.40 7.36 5.33
C GLU A 93 33.35 8.46 4.86
N GLU A 94 32.91 9.35 3.97
CA GLU A 94 33.68 10.51 3.51
C GLU A 94 34.09 11.41 4.68
N ARG A 95 33.15 11.77 5.56
CA ARG A 95 33.47 12.55 6.77
C ARG A 95 34.43 11.83 7.71
N LEU A 96 34.34 10.50 7.81
CA LEU A 96 35.29 9.73 8.62
C LEU A 96 36.69 9.81 8.01
N ILE A 97 36.81 9.65 6.69
CA ILE A 97 38.08 9.79 5.97
C ILE A 97 38.64 11.20 6.18
N GLU A 98 37.85 12.26 5.99
CA GLU A 98 38.26 13.64 6.24
C GLU A 98 38.77 13.83 7.67
N SER A 99 38.03 13.32 8.66
CA SER A 99 38.43 13.41 10.07
C SER A 99 39.72 12.63 10.36
N TRP A 100 39.96 11.51 9.67
CA TRP A 100 41.18 10.73 9.82
C TRP A 100 42.35 11.41 9.12
N THR A 101 42.14 12.02 7.95
CA THR A 101 43.16 12.80 7.27
C THR A 101 43.57 14.00 8.11
N GLU A 102 42.62 14.74 8.70
CA GLU A 102 42.92 15.87 9.57
C GLU A 102 43.68 15.44 10.83
N ARG A 103 43.29 14.31 11.44
CA ARG A 103 44.01 13.75 12.60
C ARG A 103 45.43 13.31 12.22
N LEU A 104 45.61 12.68 11.06
CA LEU A 104 46.92 12.27 10.59
C LEU A 104 47.80 13.48 10.28
N ASP A 105 47.27 14.52 9.63
CA ASP A 105 48.01 15.74 9.32
C ASP A 105 48.43 16.48 10.59
N THR A 106 47.54 16.55 11.59
CA THR A 106 47.86 17.14 12.90
C THR A 106 48.88 16.31 13.69
N GLU A 107 48.79 14.97 13.68
CA GLU A 107 49.79 14.09 14.30
C GLU A 107 51.16 14.21 13.60
N HIS A 108 51.19 14.30 12.26
CA HIS A 108 52.44 14.51 11.50
C HIS A 108 53.07 15.88 11.83
N ALA A 109 52.25 16.93 11.93
CA ALA A 109 52.73 18.27 12.28
C ALA A 109 53.33 18.34 13.71
N GLN A 110 52.91 17.44 14.60
CA GLN A 110 53.43 17.36 15.97
C GLN A 110 54.81 16.69 16.08
N ASN A 111 55.43 16.26 14.96
CA ASN A 111 56.74 15.60 14.94
C ASN A 111 56.82 14.44 15.94
N GLU A 112 55.75 13.64 16.04
CA GLU A 112 55.81 12.41 16.82
C GLU A 112 56.95 11.53 16.27
N SER A 113 57.95 11.27 17.12
CA SER A 113 59.08 10.41 16.79
C SER A 113 58.56 9.04 16.34
N THR A 114 59.14 8.46 15.30
CA THR A 114 58.75 7.13 14.79
C THR A 114 58.70 6.05 15.88
N SER A 115 59.44 6.25 16.98
CA SER A 115 59.40 5.42 18.19
C SER A 115 58.06 5.46 18.94
N THR A 116 57.37 6.60 19.04
CA THR A 116 56.06 6.70 19.70
C THR A 116 54.98 6.02 18.88
N ILE A 117 55.06 6.17 17.55
CA ILE A 117 54.18 5.49 16.59
C ILE A 117 54.34 3.96 16.70
N GLN A 118 55.57 3.45 16.76
CA GLN A 118 55.83 2.02 16.93
C GLN A 118 55.30 1.48 18.26
N SER A 119 55.52 2.20 19.37
CA SER A 119 54.97 1.83 20.68
C SER A 119 53.43 1.80 20.67
N ARG A 120 52.79 2.79 20.05
CA ARG A 120 51.33 2.84 19.89
C ARG A 120 50.82 1.68 19.04
N ARG A 121 51.49 1.34 17.95
CA ARG A 121 51.15 0.17 17.11
C ARG A 121 51.19 -1.13 17.92
N GLU A 122 52.23 -1.33 18.73
CA GLU A 122 52.36 -2.51 19.58
C GLU A 122 51.26 -2.59 20.63
N THR A 123 50.90 -1.47 21.27
CA THR A 123 49.79 -1.45 22.23
C THR A 123 48.45 -1.75 21.57
N MET A 124 48.19 -1.22 20.36
CA MET A 124 46.98 -1.57 19.61
C MET A 124 46.94 -3.05 19.23
N LEU A 125 48.06 -3.62 18.79
CA LEU A 125 48.15 -5.05 18.46
C LEU A 125 47.92 -5.94 19.69
N LYS A 126 48.41 -5.54 20.87
CA LYS A 126 48.12 -6.25 22.13
C LYS A 126 46.63 -6.21 22.44
N LYS A 127 45.99 -5.04 22.38
CA LYS A 127 44.54 -4.90 22.58
C LYS A 127 43.72 -5.68 21.55
N ALA A 128 44.11 -5.68 20.28
CA ALA A 128 43.43 -6.45 19.24
C ALA A 128 43.49 -7.96 19.52
N LYS A 129 44.64 -8.45 20.02
CA LYS A 129 44.77 -9.84 20.47
C LYS A 129 43.89 -10.12 21.68
N GLU A 130 43.86 -9.22 22.67
CA GLU A 130 42.97 -9.34 23.83
C GLU A 130 41.49 -9.40 23.41
N TYR A 131 41.03 -8.50 22.53
CA TYR A 131 39.67 -8.53 22.02
C TYR A 131 39.35 -9.78 21.22
N ARG A 132 40.31 -10.29 20.44
CA ARG A 132 40.15 -11.57 19.77
C ARG A 132 40.01 -12.71 20.76
N THR A 133 40.85 -12.77 21.79
CA THR A 133 40.70 -13.79 22.84
C THR A 133 39.36 -13.66 23.56
N LEU A 134 38.89 -12.43 23.81
CA LEU A 134 37.57 -12.20 24.41
C LEU A 134 36.45 -12.68 23.48
N LEU A 135 36.53 -12.39 22.18
CA LEU A 135 35.57 -12.89 21.19
C LEU A 135 35.58 -14.42 21.11
N ASP A 136 36.76 -15.04 21.14
CA ASP A 136 36.89 -16.50 21.14
C ASP A 136 36.34 -17.12 22.45
N THR A 137 36.39 -16.40 23.57
CA THR A 137 35.76 -16.83 24.84
C THR A 137 34.25 -16.60 24.87
N ILE A 138 33.76 -15.60 24.14
CA ILE A 138 32.33 -15.38 23.96
C ILE A 138 31.87 -16.41 22.94
N VAL A 139 31.58 -17.62 23.42
CA VAL A 139 30.78 -18.57 22.68
C VAL A 139 29.40 -17.93 22.53
N ILE A 140 29.20 -17.26 21.41
CA ILE A 140 27.88 -16.86 20.98
C ILE A 140 27.17 -18.18 20.68
N ASP A 141 26.48 -18.72 21.68
CA ASP A 141 25.42 -19.70 21.45
C ASP A 141 24.43 -18.98 20.55
N ALA A 142 24.61 -19.13 19.24
CA ALA A 142 23.66 -18.68 18.26
C ALA A 142 22.35 -19.34 18.69
N PRO A 143 21.34 -18.56 19.10
CA PRO A 143 20.12 -19.17 19.56
C PRO A 143 19.61 -20.00 18.40
N THR A 144 19.59 -21.32 18.56
CA THR A 144 18.97 -22.26 17.63
C THR A 144 17.47 -22.06 17.75
N VAL A 145 16.99 -20.89 17.33
CA VAL A 145 15.58 -20.64 17.16
C VAL A 145 15.21 -21.39 15.89
N ILE A 146 14.67 -22.58 16.09
CA ILE A 146 14.20 -23.40 14.99
C ILE A 146 12.99 -22.66 14.40
N PHE A 147 12.83 -22.68 13.07
CA PHE A 147 11.68 -22.04 12.40
C PHE A 147 10.34 -22.46 13.02
N ALA A 148 10.25 -23.69 13.52
CA ALA A 148 9.14 -24.21 14.30
C ALA A 148 8.79 -23.35 15.53
N ASP A 149 9.78 -22.89 16.30
CA ASP A 149 9.57 -22.09 17.50
C ASP A 149 9.03 -20.69 17.16
N LEU A 150 9.50 -20.11 16.05
CA LEU A 150 8.98 -18.82 15.56
C LEU A 150 7.52 -18.96 15.12
N THR A 151 7.17 -20.01 14.39
CA THR A 151 5.77 -20.25 13.99
C THR A 151 4.87 -20.56 15.19
N ALA A 152 5.37 -21.28 16.20
CA ALA A 152 4.65 -21.52 17.44
C ALA A 152 4.43 -20.22 18.23
N GLN A 153 5.43 -19.34 18.30
CA GLN A 153 5.27 -18.02 18.92
C GLN A 153 4.31 -17.12 18.15
N GLN A 154 4.35 -17.16 16.82
CA GLN A 154 3.43 -16.39 15.98
C GLN A 154 1.98 -16.82 16.21
N THR A 155 1.70 -18.12 16.18
CA THR A 155 0.35 -18.65 16.43
C THR A 155 -0.14 -18.33 17.85
N ALA A 156 0.74 -18.43 18.86
CA ALA A 156 0.42 -18.03 20.23
C ALA A 156 0.10 -16.52 20.35
N ASN A 157 0.83 -15.67 19.61
CA ASN A 157 0.56 -14.23 19.58
C ASN A 157 -0.77 -13.91 18.87
N GLU A 158 -1.09 -14.59 17.77
CA GLU A 158 -2.37 -14.44 17.08
C GLU A 158 -3.55 -14.82 17.98
N GLN A 159 -3.45 -15.94 18.70
CA GLN A 159 -4.46 -16.35 19.68
C GLN A 159 -4.65 -15.31 20.80
N LYS A 160 -3.54 -14.77 21.34
CA LYS A 160 -3.60 -13.69 22.34
C LYS A 160 -4.26 -12.44 21.77
N MET A 161 -3.93 -12.03 20.55
CA MET A 161 -4.56 -10.88 19.89
C MET A 161 -6.07 -11.07 19.72
N GLN A 162 -6.51 -12.25 19.29
CA GLN A 162 -7.94 -12.57 19.18
C GLN A 162 -8.64 -12.47 20.55
N SER A 163 -8.03 -13.01 21.60
CA SER A 163 -8.57 -12.92 22.97
C SER A 163 -8.65 -11.47 23.47
N ILE A 164 -7.70 -10.61 23.11
CA ILE A 164 -7.72 -9.19 23.45
C ILE A 164 -8.83 -8.49 22.67
N LYS A 165 -9.02 -8.81 21.39
CA LYS A 165 -10.09 -8.24 20.56
C LYS A 165 -11.46 -8.57 21.11
N THR A 166 -11.71 -9.82 21.52
CA THR A 166 -12.99 -10.23 22.12
C THR A 166 -13.22 -9.54 23.47
N LYS A 167 -12.22 -9.48 24.35
CA LYS A 167 -12.32 -8.74 25.63
C LYS A 167 -12.57 -7.24 25.42
N ARG A 168 -11.89 -6.61 24.46
CA ARG A 168 -12.13 -5.20 24.10
C ARG A 168 -13.54 -4.99 23.55
N ALA A 169 -14.05 -5.90 22.72
CA ALA A 169 -15.41 -5.84 22.22
C ALA A 169 -16.44 -5.97 23.35
N GLN A 170 -16.21 -6.88 24.30
CA GLN A 170 -17.03 -7.01 25.50
C GLN A 170 -17.00 -5.71 26.32
N ILE A 171 -15.82 -5.17 26.65
CA ILE A 171 -15.70 -3.89 27.38
C ILE A 171 -16.41 -2.75 26.63
N LYS A 172 -16.29 -2.69 25.30
CA LYS A 172 -16.98 -1.68 24.49
C LYS A 172 -18.50 -1.84 24.54
N ALA A 173 -19.03 -3.07 24.53
CA ALA A 173 -20.44 -3.35 24.72
C ALA A 173 -20.94 -2.90 26.11
N PHE A 174 -20.07 -2.93 27.13
CA PHE A 174 -20.39 -2.50 28.49
C PHE A 174 -20.10 -1.02 28.78
N LYS A 175 -19.44 -0.28 27.88
CA LYS A 175 -19.03 1.13 28.08
C LYS A 175 -20.18 2.15 28.20
N GLY A 176 -21.42 1.72 28.10
CA GLY A 176 -22.61 2.55 28.32
C GLY A 176 -23.64 1.94 29.29
N LEU A 177 -23.33 0.79 29.91
CA LEU A 177 -24.21 0.20 30.91
C LEU A 177 -23.89 0.80 32.29
N PRO A 178 -24.91 1.14 33.10
CA PRO A 178 -24.68 1.59 34.47
C PRO A 178 -23.98 0.47 35.26
N PRO A 179 -23.06 0.81 36.18
CA PRO A 179 -22.22 -0.16 36.90
C PRO A 179 -23.02 -1.17 37.73
N ASN A 180 -24.29 -0.88 38.03
CA ASN A 180 -25.20 -1.79 38.69
C ASN A 180 -25.97 -2.66 37.66
N LEU A 181 -25.57 -3.93 37.54
CA LEU A 181 -26.16 -4.91 36.61
C LEU A 181 -27.67 -5.12 36.83
N ALA A 182 -28.17 -4.95 38.05
CA ALA A 182 -29.61 -5.08 38.34
C ALA A 182 -30.41 -3.94 37.69
N LEU A 183 -29.88 -2.71 37.76
CA LEU A 183 -30.51 -1.52 37.17
C LEU A 183 -30.46 -1.58 35.63
N ALA A 184 -29.35 -2.03 35.05
CA ALA A 184 -29.24 -2.24 33.61
C ALA A 184 -30.25 -3.29 33.10
N ARG A 185 -30.47 -4.39 33.84
CA ARG A 185 -31.47 -5.40 33.50
C ARG A 185 -32.90 -4.84 33.55
N GLN A 186 -33.20 -3.99 34.53
CA GLN A 186 -34.51 -3.35 34.63
C GLN A 186 -34.75 -2.37 33.48
N GLN A 187 -33.75 -1.53 33.15
CA GLN A 187 -33.82 -0.61 32.00
C GLN A 187 -33.96 -1.34 30.67
N LEU A 188 -33.25 -2.47 30.47
CA LEU A 188 -33.38 -3.30 29.28
C LEU A 188 -34.79 -3.89 29.16
N LYS A 189 -35.38 -4.38 30.27
CA LYS A 189 -36.75 -4.88 30.28
C LYS A 189 -37.75 -3.78 29.93
N ALA A 190 -37.59 -2.59 30.49
CA ALA A 190 -38.45 -1.43 30.18
C ALA A 190 -38.32 -1.01 28.71
N ALA A 191 -37.10 -0.92 28.16
CA ALA A 191 -36.86 -0.58 26.76
C ALA A 191 -37.43 -1.63 25.79
N ARG A 192 -37.38 -2.92 26.13
CA ARG A 192 -38.01 -3.98 25.33
C ARG A 192 -39.53 -3.90 25.36
N ALA A 193 -40.11 -3.56 26.51
CA ALA A 193 -41.56 -3.38 26.63
C ALA A 193 -42.04 -2.20 25.76
N SER A 194 -41.36 -1.05 25.83
CA SER A 194 -41.70 0.11 24.98
C SER A 194 -41.48 -0.17 23.49
N GLN A 195 -40.43 -0.91 23.13
CA GLN A 195 -40.20 -1.33 21.74
C GLN A 195 -41.34 -2.23 21.22
N MET A 196 -41.81 -3.19 22.02
CA MET A 196 -42.95 -4.03 21.63
C MET A 196 -44.24 -3.23 21.49
N GLU A 197 -44.45 -2.23 22.34
CA GLU A 197 -45.61 -1.35 22.24
C GLU A 197 -45.58 -0.52 20.95
N LEU A 198 -44.42 0.04 20.59
CA LEU A 198 -44.23 0.71 19.30
C LEU A 198 -44.44 -0.21 18.11
N ILE A 199 -44.00 -1.47 18.20
CA ILE A 199 -44.24 -2.48 17.15
C ILE A 199 -45.74 -2.74 17.00
N ARG A 200 -46.48 -2.93 18.09
CA ARG A 200 -47.94 -3.12 18.04
C ARG A 200 -48.66 -1.91 17.45
N ILE A 201 -48.26 -0.69 17.82
CA ILE A 201 -48.83 0.53 17.25
C ILE A 201 -48.55 0.60 15.75
N ARG A 202 -47.31 0.29 15.33
CA ARG A 202 -46.93 0.22 13.91
C ARG A 202 -47.79 -0.80 13.16
N GLU A 203 -47.93 -2.00 13.70
CA GLU A 203 -48.74 -3.06 13.09
C GLU A 203 -50.20 -2.65 12.97
N ARG A 204 -50.77 -2.00 14.00
CA ARG A 204 -52.13 -1.46 13.96
C ARG A 204 -52.30 -0.39 12.88
N LEU A 205 -51.38 0.57 12.81
CA LEU A 205 -51.41 1.62 11.79
C LEU A 205 -51.25 1.05 10.37
N LEU A 206 -50.38 0.05 10.18
CA LEU A 206 -50.26 -0.65 8.90
C LEU A 206 -51.54 -1.40 8.54
N GLY A 207 -52.25 -1.96 9.53
CA GLY A 207 -53.58 -2.55 9.34
C GLY A 207 -54.63 -1.53 8.89
N GLU A 208 -54.74 -0.40 9.61
CA GLU A 208 -55.68 0.70 9.26
C GLU A 208 -55.38 1.28 7.87
N MET A 209 -54.10 1.39 7.49
CA MET A 209 -53.70 1.81 6.14
C MET A 209 -54.06 0.78 5.06
N ALA A 210 -53.96 -0.52 5.37
CA ALA A 210 -54.35 -1.56 4.41
C ALA A 210 -55.88 -1.62 4.20
N GLU A 211 -56.67 -1.35 5.24
CA GLU A 211 -58.14 -1.31 5.18
C GLU A 211 -58.68 -0.08 4.42
N SER A 212 -57.97 1.05 4.42
CA SER A 212 -58.39 2.29 3.74
C SER A 212 -58.04 2.36 2.25
N VAL A 213 -57.30 1.38 1.72
CA VAL A 213 -56.87 1.28 0.31
C VAL A 213 -57.78 0.35 -0.51
N VAL A 214 -58.76 -0.31 0.12
CA VAL A 214 -59.81 -1.13 -0.51
C VAL A 214 -61.12 -0.36 -0.56
#